data_AF-A0A258BBE7-F1
#
_entry.id   AF-A0A258BBE7-F1
#
_cell.length_a   1.000
_cell.length_b   1.000
_cell.length_c   1.000
_cell.angle_alpha   90.00
_cell.angle_beta   90.00
_cell.angle_gamma   90.00
#
_symmetry.space_group_name_H-M   'P 1'
#
loop_
_entity.id
_entity.type
_entity.pdbx_description
1 polymer ?
#
loop_
_entity_poly.entity_id
_entity_poly.type
_entity_poly.pdbx_seq_one_letter_code
_entity_poly.pdbx_strand_id
1 'polypeptide(L)'
;PFVKSAHTNMTVVTDKRHYSFELSARDSTACNRGEVTYDLRFQYAPEPAPVVTTADGNVVTEPASRLPEKRNTDYTFSGQADLVPLRVFDDGTSTYMRWSPGVVIPAIYAFGYDGTETMVNFAYVEGYTVIEQTAPAFVLRKGEARTVLYNEGFLPPQLDAHSPKPRPEPEKKKFCLFGCRSEAAAPTEGQ
;
A
#
# COMPACT_ATOMS: atom_id res chain seq x y z
N PRO A 1 -18.24 3.23 33.71
CA PRO A 1 -17.11 3.68 34.58
C PRO A 1 -17.02 2.76 35.79
N PHE A 2 -15.80 2.42 36.25
CA PHE A 2 -15.61 1.51 37.39
C PHE A 2 -15.86 2.18 38.75
N VAL A 3 -15.71 3.51 38.81
CA VAL A 3 -15.97 4.33 40.01
C VAL A 3 -17.08 5.35 39.70
N LYS A 4 -18.02 5.52 40.65
CA LYS A 4 -19.09 6.52 40.54
C LYS A 4 -18.48 7.93 40.62
N SER A 5 -18.96 8.85 39.78
CA SER A 5 -18.53 10.26 39.76
C SER A 5 -17.02 10.47 39.60
N ALA A 6 -16.35 9.60 38.82
CA ALA A 6 -14.94 9.76 38.47
C ALA A 6 -14.72 10.97 37.56
N HIS A 7 -13.66 11.73 37.83
CA HIS A 7 -13.16 12.83 37.01
C HIS A 7 -11.70 12.56 36.66
N THR A 8 -11.37 12.59 35.38
CA THR A 8 -10.00 12.36 34.89
C THR A 8 -9.78 13.10 33.58
N ASN A 9 -8.52 13.21 33.16
CA ASN A 9 -8.16 13.63 31.82
C ASN A 9 -7.82 12.43 30.93
N MET A 10 -7.83 12.66 29.62
CA MET A 10 -7.29 11.73 28.61
C MET A 10 -6.67 12.52 27.48
N THR A 11 -5.45 12.15 27.08
CA THR A 11 -4.75 12.77 25.95
C THR A 11 -4.61 11.77 24.82
N VAL A 12 -4.96 12.18 23.60
CA VAL A 12 -4.79 11.38 22.38
C VAL A 12 -3.88 12.15 21.43
N VAL A 13 -2.77 11.54 21.04
CA VAL A 13 -1.79 12.12 20.11
C VAL A 13 -1.83 11.31 18.82
N THR A 14 -1.94 12.02 17.70
CA THR A 14 -1.92 11.47 16.34
C THR A 14 -0.81 12.15 15.53
N ASP A 15 -0.60 11.68 14.30
CA ASP A 15 0.29 12.30 13.34
C ASP A 15 -0.07 13.77 13.01
N LYS A 16 -1.36 14.12 13.05
CA LYS A 16 -1.85 15.45 12.62
C LYS A 16 -2.40 16.32 13.74
N ARG A 17 -2.83 15.74 14.87
CA ARG A 17 -3.60 16.45 15.92
C ARG A 17 -3.31 15.91 17.31
N HIS A 18 -3.41 16.80 18.30
CA HIS A 18 -3.31 16.49 19.72
C HIS A 18 -4.66 16.85 20.37
N TYR A 19 -5.26 15.89 21.07
CA TYR A 19 -6.54 16.07 21.77
C TYR A 19 -6.32 15.95 23.27
N SER A 20 -6.93 16.85 24.04
CA SER A 20 -7.01 16.78 25.49
C SER A 20 -8.48 16.76 25.88
N PHE A 21 -8.90 15.67 26.53
CA PHE A 21 -10.26 15.46 26.99
C PHE A 21 -10.32 15.58 28.50
N GLU A 22 -11.35 16.28 28.98
CA GLU A 22 -11.82 16.14 30.35
C GLU A 22 -12.95 15.11 30.38
N LEU A 23 -12.76 14.04 31.13
CA LEU A 23 -13.71 12.95 31.27
C LEU A 23 -14.41 13.08 32.62
N SER A 24 -15.74 13.11 32.60
CA SER A 24 -16.58 13.08 33.80
C SER A 24 -17.58 11.94 33.73
N ALA A 25 -17.62 11.11 34.76
CA ALA A 25 -18.62 10.05 34.89
C ALA A 25 -19.93 10.64 35.40
N ARG A 26 -21.01 10.40 34.67
CA ARG A 26 -22.38 10.79 35.05
C ARG A 26 -23.14 9.60 35.62
N ASP A 27 -24.13 9.88 36.47
CA ASP A 27 -25.00 8.87 37.04
C ASP A 27 -26.11 8.43 36.07
N SER A 28 -26.85 7.38 36.45
CA SER A 28 -27.95 6.86 35.63
C SER A 28 -29.13 7.82 35.47
N THR A 29 -29.29 8.79 36.38
CA THR A 29 -30.35 9.82 36.25
C THR A 29 -30.00 10.82 35.16
N ALA A 30 -28.72 11.19 35.03
CA ALA A 30 -28.21 12.01 33.93
C ALA A 30 -28.33 11.29 32.58
N CYS A 31 -28.13 9.96 32.54
CA CYS A 31 -28.42 9.16 31.34
C CYS A 31 -29.89 9.29 30.91
N ASN A 32 -30.83 9.18 31.86
CA ASN A 32 -32.27 9.28 31.58
C ASN A 32 -32.68 10.69 31.13
N ARG A 33 -31.93 11.73 31.52
CA ARG A 33 -32.12 13.12 31.08
C ARG A 33 -31.39 13.45 29.78
N GLY A 34 -30.63 12.52 29.20
CA GLY A 34 -29.86 12.74 27.97
C GLY A 34 -28.62 13.64 28.14
N GLU A 35 -28.15 13.82 29.38
CA GLU A 35 -26.99 14.68 29.72
C GLU A 35 -25.66 13.93 29.58
N VAL A 36 -25.61 12.91 28.72
CA VAL A 36 -24.45 12.05 28.52
C VAL A 36 -24.09 12.02 27.03
N THR A 37 -22.82 12.27 26.74
CA THR A 37 -22.27 12.16 25.39
C THR A 37 -22.03 10.70 25.04
N TYR A 38 -22.78 10.18 24.07
CA TYR A 38 -22.62 8.82 23.56
C TYR A 38 -21.67 8.73 22.37
N ASP A 39 -21.65 9.77 21.53
CA ASP A 39 -20.84 9.87 20.33
C ASP A 39 -20.25 11.27 20.22
N LEU A 40 -18.96 11.34 19.93
CA LEU A 40 -18.23 12.59 19.72
C LEU A 40 -17.54 12.52 18.36
N ARG A 41 -17.93 13.42 17.46
CA ARG A 41 -17.33 13.53 16.12
C ARG A 41 -16.70 14.89 15.95
N PHE A 42 -15.47 14.89 15.45
CA PHE A 42 -14.78 16.10 15.03
C PHE A 42 -15.00 16.30 13.54
N GLN A 43 -15.51 17.47 13.17
CA GLN A 43 -15.51 17.92 11.78
C GLN A 43 -14.31 18.83 11.57
N TYR A 44 -13.51 18.51 10.56
CA TYR A 44 -12.32 19.30 10.22
C TYR A 44 -12.60 20.10 8.96
N ALA A 45 -12.30 21.40 9.01
CA ALA A 45 -12.24 22.19 7.80
C ALA A 45 -11.15 21.61 6.89
N PRO A 46 -11.36 21.59 5.56
CA PRO A 46 -10.31 21.26 4.62
C PRO A 46 -9.11 22.19 4.86
N GLU A 47 -7.90 21.63 4.83
CA GLU A 47 -6.69 22.47 4.93
C GLU A 47 -6.70 23.51 3.80
N PRO A 48 -6.37 24.78 4.10
CA PRO A 48 -6.27 25.79 3.06
C PRO A 48 -5.23 25.33 2.03
N ALA A 49 -5.65 25.28 0.77
CA ALA A 49 -4.74 24.95 -0.32
C ALA A 49 -3.54 25.91 -0.30
N PRO A 50 -2.32 25.45 -0.63
CA PRO A 50 -1.16 26.33 -0.72
C PRO A 50 -1.47 27.45 -1.72
N VAL A 51 -1.38 28.69 -1.25
CA VAL A 51 -1.62 29.88 -2.07
C VAL A 51 -0.40 30.06 -2.97
N VAL A 52 -0.55 29.76 -4.26
CA VAL A 52 0.41 30.17 -5.29
C VAL A 52 -0.05 31.52 -5.82
N THR A 53 0.66 32.59 -5.45
CA THR A 53 0.39 33.94 -5.97
C THR A 53 0.97 34.04 -7.39
N THR A 54 0.12 34.09 -8.41
CA THR A 54 0.53 34.52 -9.75
C THR A 54 0.70 36.04 -9.78
N ALA A 55 1.58 36.54 -10.66
CA ALA A 55 1.98 37.94 -10.75
C ALA A 55 0.83 38.93 -11.09
N ASP A 56 -0.35 38.43 -11.43
CA ASP A 56 -1.47 39.24 -11.94
C ASP A 56 -2.63 39.45 -10.95
N GLY A 57 -2.45 39.10 -9.66
CA GLY A 57 -3.40 39.48 -8.59
C GLY A 57 -4.78 38.82 -8.63
N ASN A 58 -5.04 37.91 -9.57
CA ASN A 58 -6.24 37.08 -9.58
C ASN A 58 -6.00 35.80 -8.75
N VAL A 59 -6.64 35.74 -7.59
CA VAL A 59 -6.67 34.55 -6.74
C VAL A 59 -7.66 33.55 -7.34
N VAL A 60 -7.16 32.68 -8.22
CA VAL A 60 -7.86 31.46 -8.60
C VAL A 60 -7.43 30.39 -7.61
N THR A 61 -8.23 30.17 -6.57
CA THR A 61 -8.04 29.08 -5.62
C THR A 61 -8.54 27.77 -6.24
N GLU A 62 -7.89 27.32 -7.31
CA GLU A 62 -8.04 25.92 -7.73
C GLU A 62 -7.17 25.08 -6.78
N PRO A 63 -7.72 24.05 -6.11
CA PRO A 63 -6.90 23.15 -5.32
C PRO A 63 -5.85 22.53 -6.27
N ALA A 64 -4.57 22.71 -5.96
CA ALA A 64 -3.49 22.08 -6.73
C ALA A 64 -3.77 20.57 -6.82
N SER A 65 -3.87 20.06 -8.05
CA SER A 65 -4.14 18.64 -8.27
C SER A 65 -3.04 17.81 -7.60
N ARG A 66 -3.47 16.77 -6.89
CA ARG A 66 -2.56 15.81 -6.25
C ARG A 66 -2.05 14.76 -7.21
N LEU A 67 -2.44 14.81 -8.48
CA LEU A 67 -1.98 13.89 -9.50
C LEU A 67 -0.57 14.29 -9.97
N PRO A 68 0.30 13.30 -10.25
CA PRO A 68 1.66 13.56 -10.69
C PRO A 68 1.67 14.20 -12.09
N GLU A 69 2.66 15.05 -12.35
CA GLU A 69 2.87 15.68 -13.66
C GLU A 69 3.48 14.68 -14.67
N LYS A 70 4.52 13.95 -14.25
CA LYS A 70 5.16 12.91 -15.06
C LYS A 70 4.39 11.60 -14.92
N ARG A 71 4.05 10.99 -16.05
CA ARG A 71 3.22 9.78 -16.11
C ARG A 71 3.75 8.79 -17.13
N ASN A 72 3.94 7.54 -16.72
CA ASN A 72 4.06 6.41 -17.62
C ASN A 72 2.66 5.90 -17.95
N THR A 73 2.28 5.94 -19.22
CA THR A 73 0.96 5.47 -19.70
C THR A 73 1.07 4.21 -20.56
N ASP A 74 2.25 3.60 -20.63
CA ASP A 74 2.52 2.47 -21.52
C ASP A 74 2.03 1.15 -20.90
N TYR A 75 0.72 0.93 -21.02
CA TYR A 75 0.02 -0.23 -20.48
C TYR A 75 -0.77 -0.96 -21.57
N THR A 76 -0.65 -2.28 -21.59
CA THR A 76 -1.46 -3.17 -22.44
C THR A 76 -2.34 -4.06 -21.57
N PHE A 77 -3.29 -4.79 -22.18
CA PHE A 77 -4.13 -5.72 -21.42
C PHE A 77 -4.47 -7.00 -22.18
N SER A 78 -4.77 -8.05 -21.42
CA SER A 78 -5.38 -9.28 -21.92
C SER A 78 -6.57 -9.68 -21.03
N GLY A 79 -7.53 -10.43 -21.59
CA GLY A 79 -8.72 -10.87 -20.86
C GLY A 79 -9.96 -10.05 -21.19
N GLN A 80 -10.80 -9.80 -20.19
CA GLN A 80 -12.12 -9.20 -20.39
C GLN A 80 -12.07 -7.66 -20.35
N ALA A 81 -12.52 -7.01 -21.43
CA ALA A 81 -12.52 -5.56 -21.56
C ALA A 81 -13.36 -4.85 -20.47
N ASP A 82 -14.42 -5.48 -19.97
CA ASP A 82 -15.30 -4.90 -18.93
C ASP A 82 -14.60 -4.66 -17.59
N LEU A 83 -13.44 -5.28 -17.36
CA LEU A 83 -12.61 -5.06 -16.18
C LEU A 83 -11.48 -4.06 -16.43
N VAL A 84 -11.32 -3.53 -17.64
CA VAL A 84 -10.22 -2.61 -17.95
C VAL A 84 -10.59 -1.21 -17.47
N PRO A 85 -9.72 -0.51 -16.72
CA PRO A 85 -9.95 0.87 -16.35
C PRO A 85 -9.94 1.78 -17.58
N LEU A 86 -10.70 2.89 -17.53
CA LEU A 86 -10.71 3.91 -18.59
C LEU A 86 -9.34 4.54 -18.82
N ARG A 87 -8.56 4.68 -17.75
CA ARG A 87 -7.20 5.21 -17.78
C ARG A 87 -6.36 4.48 -16.75
N VAL A 88 -5.13 4.19 -17.12
CA VAL A 88 -4.09 3.71 -16.22
C VAL A 88 -2.80 4.46 -16.51
N PHE A 89 -2.09 4.84 -15.46
CA PHE A 89 -0.73 5.35 -15.54
C PHE A 89 -0.01 5.17 -14.21
N ASP A 90 1.30 5.29 -14.20
CA ASP A 90 2.10 5.36 -12.97
C ASP A 90 3.05 6.56 -12.99
N ASP A 91 3.58 6.94 -11.82
CA ASP A 91 4.61 7.98 -11.66
C ASP A 91 5.99 7.40 -11.27
N GLY A 92 6.17 6.09 -11.44
CA GLY A 92 7.32 5.32 -10.95
C GLY A 92 7.22 4.88 -9.49
N THR A 93 6.28 5.42 -8.71
CA THR A 93 6.07 5.05 -7.30
C THR A 93 4.70 4.42 -7.07
N SER A 94 3.64 5.05 -7.60
CA SER A 94 2.25 4.62 -7.46
C SER A 94 1.59 4.43 -8.82
N THR A 95 0.63 3.50 -8.88
CA THR A 95 -0.18 3.24 -10.08
C THR A 95 -1.60 3.80 -9.90
N TYR A 96 -2.08 4.55 -10.88
CA TYR A 96 -3.35 5.27 -10.86
C TYR A 96 -4.30 4.64 -11.88
N MET A 97 -5.46 4.16 -11.42
CA MET A 97 -6.48 3.55 -12.28
C MET A 97 -7.79 4.33 -12.17
N ARG A 98 -8.37 4.76 -13.30
CA ARG A 98 -9.67 5.41 -13.35
C ARG A 98 -10.71 4.48 -13.92
N TRP A 99 -11.81 4.29 -13.19
CA TRP A 99 -12.91 3.42 -13.59
C TRP A 99 -14.01 4.21 -14.29
N SER A 100 -14.79 3.50 -15.11
CA SER A 100 -16.04 4.04 -15.65
C SER A 100 -17.03 4.36 -14.52
N PRO A 101 -17.77 5.48 -14.60
CA PRO A 101 -18.81 5.79 -13.62
C PRO A 101 -19.81 4.63 -13.49
N GLY A 102 -20.15 4.27 -12.25
CA GLY A 102 -21.12 3.20 -11.97
C GLY A 102 -20.58 1.77 -12.11
N VAL A 103 -19.30 1.58 -12.44
CA VAL A 103 -18.66 0.26 -12.45
C VAL A 103 -18.13 -0.09 -11.06
N VAL A 104 -18.42 -1.32 -10.61
CA VAL A 104 -17.84 -1.89 -9.39
C VAL A 104 -16.37 -2.17 -9.63
N ILE A 105 -15.52 -1.66 -8.74
CA ILE A 105 -14.07 -1.81 -8.82
C ILE A 105 -13.73 -3.29 -8.55
N PRO A 106 -13.00 -3.96 -9.47
CA PRO A 106 -12.63 -5.36 -9.31
C PRO A 106 -11.62 -5.53 -8.17
N ALA A 107 -11.41 -6.78 -7.75
CA ALA A 107 -10.27 -7.10 -6.89
C ALA A 107 -8.97 -6.91 -7.69
N ILE A 108 -8.03 -6.17 -7.12
CA ILE A 108 -6.76 -5.80 -7.77
C ILE A 108 -5.62 -6.54 -7.08
N TYR A 109 -4.81 -7.22 -7.88
CA TYR A 109 -3.59 -7.91 -7.45
C TYR A 109 -2.41 -7.41 -8.27
N ALA A 110 -1.21 -7.46 -7.72
CA ALA A 110 0.03 -7.19 -8.44
C ALA A 110 0.82 -8.48 -8.64
N PHE A 111 1.46 -8.61 -9.79
CA PHE A 111 2.46 -9.65 -10.01
C PHE A 111 3.80 -9.23 -9.40
N GLY A 112 4.36 -10.09 -8.56
CA GLY A 112 5.73 -9.99 -8.09
C GLY A 112 6.73 -10.44 -9.17
N TYR A 113 8.02 -10.14 -8.95
CA TYR A 113 9.12 -10.56 -9.84
C TYR A 113 9.24 -12.07 -9.99
N ASP A 114 8.73 -12.83 -9.02
CA ASP A 114 8.71 -14.29 -8.99
C ASP A 114 7.46 -14.89 -9.67
N GLY A 115 6.60 -14.05 -10.25
CA GLY A 115 5.35 -14.46 -10.89
C GLY A 115 4.22 -14.75 -9.91
N THR A 116 4.36 -14.41 -8.62
CA THR A 116 3.28 -14.58 -7.64
C THR A 116 2.31 -13.40 -7.65
N GLU A 117 1.02 -13.67 -7.46
CA GLU A 117 -0.01 -12.63 -7.31
C GLU A 117 -0.13 -12.22 -5.84
N THR A 118 0.00 -10.92 -5.54
CA THR A 118 -0.14 -10.36 -4.19
C THR A 118 -1.27 -9.33 -4.15
N MET A 119 -1.96 -9.25 -3.01
CA MET A 119 -3.00 -8.24 -2.82
C MET A 119 -2.37 -6.86 -2.64
N VAL A 120 -2.99 -5.83 -3.21
CA VAL A 120 -2.46 -4.46 -3.18
C VAL A 120 -3.23 -3.59 -2.21
N ASN A 121 -2.53 -2.62 -1.61
CA ASN A 121 -3.16 -1.52 -0.89
C ASN A 121 -3.50 -0.40 -1.88
N PHE A 122 -4.66 0.22 -1.70
CA PHE A 122 -5.08 1.34 -2.53
C PHE A 122 -5.87 2.39 -1.75
N ALA A 123 -5.83 3.62 -2.26
CA ALA A 123 -6.60 4.77 -1.80
C ALA A 123 -7.40 5.38 -2.97
N TYR A 124 -8.32 6.30 -2.67
CA TYR A 124 -9.05 7.07 -3.69
C TYR A 124 -8.60 8.53 -3.68
N VAL A 125 -8.13 9.02 -4.83
CA VAL A 125 -7.67 10.41 -5.00
C VAL A 125 -8.18 10.92 -6.35
N GLU A 126 -8.93 12.02 -6.33
CA GLU A 126 -9.36 12.73 -7.55
C GLU A 126 -9.99 11.83 -8.64
N GLY A 127 -10.77 10.83 -8.23
CA GLY A 127 -11.44 9.89 -9.13
C GLY A 127 -10.57 8.73 -9.64
N TYR A 128 -9.37 8.57 -9.09
CA TYR A 128 -8.48 7.43 -9.34
C TYR A 128 -8.42 6.52 -8.11
N THR A 129 -8.37 5.22 -8.36
CA THR A 129 -7.82 4.23 -7.43
C THR A 129 -6.30 4.30 -7.54
N VAL A 130 -5.66 4.74 -6.46
CA VAL A 130 -4.21 4.90 -6.36
C VAL A 130 -3.65 3.71 -5.59
N ILE A 131 -2.85 2.91 -6.26
CA ILE A 131 -2.16 1.75 -5.71
C ILE A 131 -0.76 2.21 -5.32
N GLU A 132 -0.35 1.97 -4.08
CA GLU A 132 0.92 2.46 -3.49
C GLU A 132 2.15 1.65 -3.94
N GLN A 133 2.16 1.20 -5.20
CA GLN A 133 3.28 0.52 -5.83
C GLN A 133 3.16 0.52 -7.36
N THR A 134 4.28 0.26 -8.02
CA THR A 134 4.35 -0.14 -9.43
C THR A 134 4.66 -1.63 -9.54
N ALA A 135 4.21 -2.27 -10.61
CA ALA A 135 4.43 -3.70 -10.84
C ALA A 135 4.54 -4.00 -12.34
N PRO A 136 5.19 -5.11 -12.74
CA PRO A 136 5.22 -5.56 -14.13
C PRO A 136 3.82 -5.82 -14.70
N ALA A 137 2.89 -6.27 -13.86
CA ALA A 137 1.51 -6.49 -14.24
C ALA A 137 0.57 -6.42 -13.04
N PHE A 138 -0.69 -6.09 -13.32
CA PHE A 138 -1.80 -6.14 -12.37
C PHE A 138 -2.89 -7.09 -12.85
N VAL A 139 -3.49 -7.84 -11.93
CA VAL A 139 -4.60 -8.75 -12.22
C VAL A 139 -5.88 -8.19 -11.62
N LEU A 140 -6.90 -8.08 -12.45
CA LEU A 140 -8.21 -7.57 -12.12
C LEU A 140 -9.20 -8.73 -12.15
N ARG A 141 -9.95 -8.94 -11.07
CA ARG A 141 -10.90 -10.06 -10.94
C ARG A 141 -12.28 -9.62 -10.50
N LYS A 142 -13.31 -10.22 -11.10
CA LYS A 142 -14.72 -10.06 -10.71
C LYS A 142 -15.49 -11.36 -10.93
N GLY A 143 -15.66 -12.15 -9.86
CA GLY A 143 -16.19 -13.51 -10.02
C GLY A 143 -15.23 -14.35 -10.86
N GLU A 144 -15.73 -14.95 -11.95
CA GLU A 144 -14.92 -15.72 -12.90
C GLU A 144 -14.21 -14.84 -13.96
N ALA A 145 -14.58 -13.56 -14.05
CA ALA A 145 -13.95 -12.60 -14.94
C ALA A 145 -12.52 -12.28 -14.49
N ARG A 146 -11.57 -12.30 -15.43
CA ARG A 146 -10.16 -11.98 -15.20
C ARG A 146 -9.58 -11.15 -16.34
N THR A 147 -8.81 -10.14 -15.97
CA THR A 147 -8.04 -9.27 -16.88
C THR A 147 -6.66 -9.04 -16.30
N VAL A 148 -5.64 -9.02 -17.16
CA VAL A 148 -4.27 -8.67 -16.78
C VAL A 148 -3.92 -7.36 -17.48
N LEU A 149 -3.47 -6.38 -16.71
CA LEU A 149 -2.83 -5.16 -17.21
C LEU A 149 -1.32 -5.35 -17.15
N TYR A 150 -0.62 -5.17 -18.26
CA TYR A 150 0.84 -5.25 -18.34
C TYR A 150 1.40 -3.83 -18.38
N ASN A 151 2.41 -3.57 -17.56
CA ASN A 151 3.15 -2.31 -17.59
C ASN A 151 4.38 -2.48 -18.47
N GLU A 152 4.30 -2.05 -19.72
CA GLU A 152 5.37 -2.20 -20.72
C GLU A 152 6.55 -1.28 -20.41
N GLY A 153 6.28 -0.16 -19.74
CA GLY A 153 7.28 0.80 -19.26
C GLY A 153 7.87 0.46 -17.89
N PHE A 154 7.61 -0.73 -17.34
CA PHE A 154 8.00 -1.07 -15.98
C PHE A 154 9.52 -1.11 -15.80
N LEU A 155 10.02 -0.36 -14.81
CA LEU A 155 11.42 -0.38 -14.42
C LEU A 155 11.57 -1.06 -13.05
N PRO A 156 12.35 -2.15 -12.95
CA PRO A 156 12.63 -2.76 -11.66
C PRO A 156 13.46 -1.80 -10.78
N PRO A 157 13.26 -1.83 -9.45
CA PRO A 157 14.01 -1.02 -8.51
C PRO A 157 15.49 -1.36 -8.64
N GLN A 158 16.30 -0.33 -8.81
CA GLN A 158 17.74 -0.44 -8.94
C GLN A 158 18.40 -0.13 -7.60
N LEU A 159 19.42 -0.91 -7.24
CA LEU A 159 20.28 -0.57 -6.11
C LEU A 159 21.22 0.57 -6.53
N ASP A 160 21.47 1.50 -5.61
CA ASP A 160 22.41 2.60 -5.78
C ASP A 160 23.71 2.38 -4.96
N ALA A 161 24.63 3.34 -5.05
CA ALA A 161 25.91 3.26 -4.33
C ALA A 161 25.77 3.24 -2.79
N HIS A 162 24.63 3.68 -2.26
CA HIS A 162 24.33 3.73 -0.84
C HIS A 162 23.51 2.53 -0.36
N SER A 163 23.12 1.65 -1.28
CA SER A 163 22.32 0.48 -0.97
C SER A 163 23.10 -0.54 -0.14
N PRO A 164 22.43 -1.28 0.78
CA PRO A 164 23.08 -2.30 1.59
C PRO A 164 23.80 -3.35 0.74
N LYS A 165 25.00 -3.75 1.17
CA LYS A 165 25.77 -4.81 0.50
C LYS A 165 25.22 -6.19 0.87
N PRO A 166 25.21 -7.16 -0.07
CA PRO A 166 24.85 -8.54 0.25
C PRO A 166 25.73 -9.08 1.39
N ARG A 167 25.11 -9.74 2.36
CA ARG A 167 25.86 -10.48 3.38
C ARG A 167 26.49 -11.71 2.70
N PRO A 168 27.78 -12.00 2.92
CA PRO A 168 28.38 -13.24 2.41
C PRO A 168 27.64 -14.46 3.01
N GLU A 169 27.16 -15.35 2.15
CA GLU A 169 26.51 -16.59 2.59
C GLU A 169 27.58 -17.54 3.16
N PRO A 170 27.38 -18.15 4.34
CA PRO A 170 28.33 -19.13 4.85
C PRO A 170 28.39 -20.33 3.91
N GLU A 171 29.60 -20.73 3.51
CA GLU A 171 29.81 -21.91 2.66
C GLU A 171 29.10 -23.13 3.25
N LYS A 172 28.12 -23.68 2.52
CA LYS A 172 27.49 -24.95 2.86
C LYS A 172 28.53 -26.05 2.74
N LYS A 173 29.21 -26.38 3.84
CA LYS A 173 30.07 -27.57 3.93
C LYS A 173 29.21 -28.78 3.56
N LYS A 174 29.52 -29.41 2.42
CA LYS A 174 28.96 -30.72 2.04
C LYS A 174 29.32 -31.71 3.13
N PHE A 175 28.39 -32.00 4.02
CA PHE A 175 28.52 -33.10 4.97
C PHE A 175 28.31 -34.38 4.14
N CYS A 176 29.40 -35.01 3.70
CA CYS A 176 29.35 -36.34 3.10
C CYS A 176 28.92 -37.35 4.18
N LEU A 177 27.61 -37.56 4.30
CA LEU A 177 26.98 -38.62 5.09
C LEU A 177 26.88 -39.90 4.26
N PHE A 178 27.99 -40.46 3.78
CA PHE A 178 28.04 -41.87 3.38
C PHE A 178 29.48 -42.37 3.53
N GLY A 179 29.62 -43.46 4.31
CA GLY A 179 30.89 -43.92 4.86
C GLY A 179 31.97 -44.20 3.81
N CYS A 180 33.14 -43.60 4.02
CA CYS A 180 34.40 -44.15 3.52
C CYS A 180 34.61 -45.52 4.18
N ARG A 181 34.22 -46.60 3.49
CA ARG A 181 34.79 -47.91 3.76
C ARG A 181 36.20 -47.91 3.18
N SER A 182 37.18 -47.93 4.07
CA SER A 182 38.54 -48.38 3.77
C SER A 182 38.49 -49.88 3.52
N GLU A 183 38.66 -50.32 2.28
CA GLU A 183 38.99 -51.70 1.96
C GLU A 183 40.37 -51.71 1.30
N ALA A 184 41.38 -52.01 2.11
CA ALA A 184 42.74 -52.25 1.67
C ALA A 184 42.80 -53.64 1.02
N ALA A 185 43.08 -53.70 -0.28
CA ALA A 185 43.42 -54.94 -0.96
C ALA A 185 44.96 -55.08 -0.99
N ALA A 186 45.44 -56.19 -0.44
CA ALA A 186 46.85 -56.59 -0.40
C ALA A 186 47.39 -56.96 -1.80
N PRO A 187 48.70 -56.82 -2.06
CA PRO A 187 49.32 -57.29 -3.30
C PRO A 187 49.61 -58.79 -3.22
N THR A 188 49.39 -59.52 -4.32
CA THR A 188 49.91 -60.87 -4.54
C THR A 188 50.81 -60.85 -5.77
N GLU A 189 52.03 -61.39 -5.60
CA GLU A 189 53.09 -61.52 -6.61
C GLU A 189 52.68 -62.31 -7.87
N GLY A 190 53.37 -62.04 -8.98
CA GLY A 190 53.73 -63.07 -9.95
C GLY A 190 53.69 -62.67 -11.43
N GLN A 191 54.78 -62.11 -11.95
CA GLN A 191 55.67 -62.71 -12.96
C GLN A 191 56.74 -61.71 -13.42
#